data_AF-A0A1M5QHU5-F1
#
_entry.id   AF-A0A1M5QHU5-F1
#
_cell.length_a   1.000
_cell.length_b   1.000
_cell.length_c   1.000
_cell.angle_alpha   90.00
_cell.angle_beta   90.00
_cell.angle_gamma   90.00
#
_symmetry.space_group_name_H-M   'P 1'
#
loop_
_entity.id
_entity.type
_entity.pdbx_description
1 polymer ?
#
loop_
_entity_poly.entity_id
_entity_poly.type
_entity_poly.pdbx_seq_one_letter_code
_entity_poly.pdbx_strand_id
1 'polypeptide(L)'
;MSLHVFMHPGPWDSARCVEAEPRRPVLLVEMGGSGMQIRVPPQVDGFAVAAAYAEKLAKAAEEFAARCRELADGQNGDRARLRRAVERTCFDSHGMIFGGSDD
;
A
#
# COMPACT_ATOMS: atom_id res chain seq x y z
N MET A 1 14.14 15.15 19.58
CA MET A 1 14.14 15.20 18.10
C MET A 1 13.77 13.82 17.58
N SER A 2 12.78 13.72 16.68
CA SER A 2 12.41 12.46 16.02
C SER A 2 12.97 12.44 14.59
N LEU A 3 13.47 11.28 14.17
CA LEU A 3 13.82 11.02 12.78
C LEU A 3 12.60 10.38 12.11
N HIS A 4 12.16 10.95 10.99
CA HIS A 4 11.11 10.38 10.14
C HIS A 4 11.72 9.97 8.81
N VAL A 5 11.51 8.72 8.42
CA VAL A 5 11.95 8.17 7.13
C VAL A 5 10.69 7.90 6.31
N PHE A 6 10.58 8.51 5.13
CA PHE A 6 9.50 8.27 4.19
C PHE A 6 9.93 7.20 3.20
N MET A 7 9.05 6.22 2.97
CA MET A 7 9.31 5.06 2.14
C MET A 7 8.17 4.89 1.14
N HIS A 8 8.51 4.67 -0.13
CA HIS A 8 7.56 4.46 -1.22
C HIS A 8 7.79 3.07 -1.81
N PRO A 9 7.03 2.04 -1.38
CA PRO A 9 7.27 0.67 -1.79
C PRO A 9 6.99 0.46 -3.29
N GLY A 10 7.93 -0.16 -3.97
CA GLY A 10 7.83 -0.64 -5.35
C GLY A 10 7.57 -2.14 -5.47
N PRO A 11 7.39 -2.66 -6.69
CA PRO A 11 7.00 -4.06 -6.94
C PRO A 11 8.02 -5.11 -6.48
N TRP A 12 9.27 -4.72 -6.30
CA TRP A 12 10.40 -5.60 -5.97
C TRP A 12 10.88 -5.45 -4.53
N ASP A 13 10.21 -4.61 -3.76
CA ASP A 13 10.55 -4.36 -2.36
C ASP A 13 10.03 -5.49 -1.48
N SER A 14 10.72 -5.77 -0.37
CA SER A 14 10.36 -6.89 0.50
C SER A 14 10.64 -6.61 1.97
N ALA A 15 9.91 -7.29 2.84
CA ALA A 15 10.18 -7.33 4.28
C ALA A 15 10.27 -8.79 4.74
N ARG A 16 11.39 -9.17 5.37
CA ARG A 16 11.62 -10.55 5.82
C ARG A 16 12.40 -10.61 7.13
N CYS A 17 12.10 -11.61 7.95
CA CYS A 17 12.93 -11.97 9.09
C CYS A 17 14.11 -12.81 8.59
N VAL A 18 15.33 -12.38 8.91
CA VAL A 18 16.57 -13.10 8.59
C VAL A 18 17.37 -13.31 9.85
N GLU A 19 18.15 -14.39 9.90
CA GLU A 19 19.09 -14.64 10.98
C GLU A 19 20.48 -14.25 10.47
N ALA A 20 20.94 -13.04 10.84
CA ALA A 20 22.23 -12.52 10.37
C ALA A 20 23.42 -13.18 11.07
N GLU A 21 23.22 -13.60 12.31
CA GLU A 21 24.15 -14.36 13.14
C GLU A 21 23.34 -15.37 13.96
N PRO A 22 23.95 -16.47 14.45
CA PRO A 22 23.24 -17.46 15.27
C PRO A 22 22.51 -16.80 16.45
N ARG A 23 21.21 -17.07 16.56
CA ARG A 23 20.30 -16.51 17.57
C ARG A 23 20.19 -14.98 17.54
N ARG A 24 20.45 -14.35 16.40
CA ARG A 24 20.24 -12.92 16.19
C ARG A 24 19.31 -12.69 15.00
N PRO A 25 18.00 -12.81 15.21
CA PRO A 25 17.02 -12.46 14.20
C PRO A 25 17.03 -10.95 13.95
N VAL A 26 16.84 -10.58 12.69
CA VAL A 26 16.75 -9.20 12.20
C VAL A 26 15.57 -9.12 11.25
N LEU A 27 14.67 -8.17 11.47
CA LEU A 27 13.68 -7.82 10.46
C LEU A 27 14.33 -6.87 9.47
N LEU A 28 14.46 -7.33 8.23
CA LEU A 28 15.03 -6.58 7.12
C LEU A 28 13.91 -6.11 6.20
N VAL A 29 13.88 -4.82 5.90
CA VAL A 29 13.02 -4.21 4.87
C VAL A 29 13.91 -3.69 3.76
N GLU A 30 13.80 -4.25 2.56
CA GLU A 30 14.57 -3.88 1.37
C GLU A 30 13.69 -3.07 0.42
N MET A 31 14.14 -1.87 0.05
CA MET A 31 13.45 -1.00 -0.90
C MET A 31 14.43 -0.33 -1.86
N GLY A 32 14.26 -0.52 -3.16
CA GLY A 32 15.06 0.17 -4.18
C GLY A 32 16.58 0.10 -4.00
N GLY A 33 17.10 -1.01 -3.47
CA GLY A 33 18.52 -1.20 -3.16
C GLY A 33 19.00 -0.66 -1.81
N SER A 34 18.11 -0.05 -1.01
CA SER A 34 18.37 0.36 0.38
C SER A 34 17.68 -0.57 1.37
N GLY A 35 18.25 -0.75 2.57
CA GLY A 35 17.72 -1.65 3.59
C GLY A 35 17.52 -0.96 4.94
N MET A 36 16.34 -1.11 5.55
CA MET A 36 16.12 -0.81 6.97
C MET A 36 16.19 -2.11 7.78
N GLN A 37 16.90 -2.07 8.91
CA GLN A 37 17.04 -3.22 9.81
C GLN A 37 16.48 -2.91 11.18
N ILE A 38 15.65 -3.81 11.70
CA ILE A 38 15.20 -3.80 13.08
C ILE A 38 15.88 -4.98 13.79
N ARG A 39 16.70 -4.67 14.79
CA ARG A 39 17.53 -5.63 15.51
C ARG A 39 17.06 -5.80 16.95
N VAL A 40 17.39 -6.95 17.53
CA VAL A 40 17.18 -7.19 18.96
C VAL A 40 18.03 -6.19 19.76
N PRO A 41 17.44 -5.44 20.71
CA PRO A 41 18.20 -4.51 21.53
C PRO A 41 19.16 -5.25 22.48
N PRO A 42 20.36 -4.71 22.76
CA PRO A 42 21.38 -5.36 23.58
C PRO A 42 21.10 -5.20 25.08
N GLN A 43 19.92 -5.64 25.53
CA GLN A 43 19.47 -5.51 26.92
C GLN A 43 18.84 -6.82 27.41
N VAL A 44 18.69 -6.94 28.75
CA VAL A 44 17.91 -8.02 29.36
C VAL A 44 16.48 -8.00 28.81
N ASP A 45 15.94 -9.17 28.48
CA ASP A 45 14.64 -9.35 27.81
C ASP A 45 14.54 -8.75 26.39
N GLY A 46 15.68 -8.47 25.75
CA GLY A 46 15.70 -7.88 24.40
C GLY A 46 14.88 -8.65 23.36
N PHE A 47 14.85 -9.99 23.45
CA PHE A 47 14.03 -10.81 22.56
C PHE A 47 12.52 -10.62 22.78
N ALA A 48 12.08 -10.55 24.04
CA ALA A 48 10.67 -10.33 24.37
C ALA A 48 10.23 -8.92 23.93
N VAL A 49 11.08 -7.92 24.13
CA VAL A 49 10.83 -6.54 23.67
C VAL A 49 10.77 -6.48 22.14
N ALA A 50 11.69 -7.14 21.44
CA ALA A 50 11.71 -7.19 19.98
C ALA A 50 10.46 -7.90 19.42
N ALA A 51 10.02 -9.00 20.05
CA ALA A 51 8.81 -9.72 19.67
C ALA A 51 7.55 -8.84 19.84
N ALA A 52 7.38 -8.23 21.01
CA ALA A 52 6.24 -7.35 21.28
C ALA A 52 6.21 -6.12 20.35
N TYR A 53 7.39 -5.60 19.98
CA TYR A 53 7.49 -4.52 19.00
C TYR A 53 7.12 -5.00 17.58
N ALA A 54 7.61 -6.17 17.16
CA ALA A 54 7.31 -6.76 15.86
C ALA A 54 5.82 -7.07 15.70
N GLU A 55 5.14 -7.55 16.75
CA GLU A 55 3.69 -7.78 16.74
C GLU A 55 2.90 -6.49 16.53
N LYS A 56 3.28 -5.42 17.24
CA LYS A 56 2.67 -4.09 17.06
C LYS A 56 2.89 -3.56 15.65
N LEU A 57 4.09 -3.75 15.10
CA LEU A 57 4.42 -3.34 13.74
C LEU A 57 3.61 -4.13 12.70
N ALA A 58 3.50 -5.45 12.86
CA ALA A 58 2.69 -6.31 11.99
C ALA A 58 1.23 -5.87 11.97
N LYS A 59 0.64 -5.64 13.15
CA LYS A 59 -0.75 -5.16 13.26
C LYS A 59 -0.94 -3.81 12.56
N ALA A 60 -0.04 -2.85 12.78
CA ALA A 60 -0.11 -1.54 12.13
C ALA A 60 0.05 -1.66 10.59
N ALA A 61 0.91 -2.57 10.12
CA ALA A 61 1.08 -2.83 8.69
C ALA A 61 -0.16 -3.49 8.06
N GLU A 62 -0.82 -4.42 8.77
CA GLU A 62 -2.09 -5.01 8.34
C GLU A 62 -3.21 -3.97 8.23
N GLU A 63 -3.35 -3.10 9.23
CA GLU A 63 -4.31 -1.99 9.23
C GLU A 63 -4.04 -1.01 8.07
N PHE A 64 -2.77 -0.67 7.84
CA PHE A 64 -2.37 0.16 6.68
C PHE A 64 -2.71 -0.52 5.36
N ALA A 65 -2.39 -1.81 5.20
CA ALA A 65 -2.70 -2.56 4.00
C ALA A 65 -4.21 -2.67 3.74
N ALA A 66 -5.01 -2.91 4.78
CA ALA A 66 -6.47 -2.91 4.68
C ALA A 66 -6.97 -1.57 4.17
N ARG A 67 -6.48 -0.46 4.74
CA ARG A 67 -6.88 0.88 4.33
C ARG A 67 -6.48 1.19 2.88
N CYS A 68 -5.28 0.78 2.44
CA CYS A 68 -4.86 0.93 1.05
C CYS A 68 -5.76 0.17 0.08
N ARG A 69 -6.20 -1.05 0.44
CA ARG A 69 -7.12 -1.85 -0.39
C ARG A 69 -8.50 -1.18 -0.49
N GLU A 70 -9.07 -0.73 0.63
CA GLU A 70 -10.33 0.00 0.65
C GLU A 70 -10.30 1.23 -0.26
N LEU A 71 -9.21 2.01 -0.20
CA LEU A 71 -9.04 3.20 -1.02
C LEU A 71 -8.84 2.85 -2.50
N ALA A 72 -8.09 1.79 -2.82
CA ALA A 72 -7.91 1.32 -4.19
C ALA A 72 -9.25 0.84 -4.79
N ASP A 73 -10.06 0.12 -4.02
CA ASP A 73 -11.38 -0.33 -4.46
C ASP A 73 -12.34 0.85 -4.69
N GLY A 74 -12.31 1.86 -3.80
CA GLY A 74 -13.06 3.11 -3.99
C GLY A 74 -12.66 3.85 -5.27
N GLN A 75 -11.36 3.99 -5.53
CA GLN A 75 -10.83 4.60 -6.76
C GLN A 75 -11.26 3.84 -8.02
N ASN A 76 -11.31 2.51 -7.96
CA ASN A 76 -11.79 1.68 -9.05
C ASN A 76 -13.30 1.87 -9.29
N GLY A 77 -14.09 1.97 -8.21
CA GLY A 77 -15.52 2.27 -8.28
C GLY A 77 -15.82 3.63 -8.90
N ASP A 78 -15.07 4.66 -8.51
CA ASP A 78 -15.21 6.01 -9.07
C ASP A 78 -14.79 6.08 -10.53
N ARG A 79 -13.70 5.39 -10.91
CA ARG A 79 -13.29 5.25 -12.31
C ARG A 79 -14.35 4.54 -13.15
N ALA A 80 -14.96 3.48 -12.62
CA ALA A 80 -16.03 2.75 -13.31
C ALA A 80 -17.29 3.62 -13.48
N ARG A 81 -17.66 4.42 -12.47
CA ARG A 81 -18.78 5.37 -12.56
C ARG A 81 -18.48 6.47 -13.57
N LEU A 82 -17.29 7.07 -13.53
CA LEU A 82 -16.88 8.11 -14.48
C LEU A 82 -16.91 7.57 -15.91
N ARG A 83 -16.40 6.36 -16.13
CA ARG A 83 -16.46 5.70 -17.44
C ARG A 83 -17.89 5.54 -17.95
N ARG A 84 -18.82 5.04 -17.12
CA ARG A 84 -20.24 4.92 -17.50
C ARG A 84 -20.90 6.27 -17.77
N ALA A 85 -20.54 7.31 -17.01
CA ALA A 85 -21.05 8.66 -17.20
C ALA A 85 -20.58 9.25 -18.54
N VAL A 86 -19.31 9.05 -18.89
CA VAL A 86 -18.73 9.42 -20.19
C VAL A 86 -19.38 8.63 -21.33
N GLU A 87 -19.53 7.31 -21.19
CA GLU A 87 -20.19 6.46 -22.19
C GLU A 87 -21.65 6.90 -22.44
N ARG A 88 -22.39 7.31 -21.39
CA ARG A 88 -23.73 7.90 -21.54
C ARG A 88 -23.72 9.24 -22.26
N THR A 89 -22.78 10.13 -21.96
CA THR A 89 -22.69 11.44 -22.63
C THR A 89 -22.26 11.31 -24.09
N CYS A 90 -21.42 10.33 -24.42
CA CYS A 90 -21.07 9.99 -25.80
C CYS A 90 -22.25 9.39 -26.58
N PHE A 91 -23.13 8.64 -25.92
CA PHE A 91 -24.33 8.06 -26.55
C PHE A 91 -25.39 9.13 -26.84
N ASP A 92 -25.59 10.08 -25.93
CA ASP A 92 -26.53 11.20 -26.11
C ASP A 92 -26.09 12.14 -27.26
N SER A 93 -24.77 12.31 -27.45
CA SER A 93 -24.20 13.15 -28.51
C SER A 93 -24.31 12.57 -29.92
N HIS A 94 -24.54 11.26 -30.08
CA HIS A 94 -24.80 10.61 -31.38
C HIS A 94 -26.30 10.43 -31.69
N GLY A 95 -27.19 10.76 -30.74
CA GLY A 95 -28.65 10.67 -30.91
C GLY A 95 -29.33 11.97 -31.35
N MET A 96 -28.61 13.08 -31.47
CA MET A 96 -29.15 14.39 -31.87
C MET A 96 -28.47 14.98 -33.12
N ILE A 97 -28.39 14.20 -34.21
CA ILE A 97 -28.28 14.76 -35.56
C ILE A 97 -29.22 13.93 -36.45
N PHE A 98 -30.05 14.60 -37.26
CA PHE A 98 -31.08 14.06 -38.18
C PHE A 98 -32.49 13.83 -37.60
N GLY A 99 -33.08 14.89 -37.06
CA GLY A 99 -34.52 15.15 -37.23
C GLY A 99 -34.70 16.33 -38.18
N GLY A 100 -34.32 16.14 -39.45
CA GLY A 100 -34.56 17.11 -40.50
C GLY A 100 -36.06 17.31 -40.71
N SER A 101 -36.47 18.58 -40.71
CA SER A 101 -37.76 19.02 -41.25
C SER A 101 -38.00 18.43 -42.63
N ASP A 102 -39.15 17.81 -42.84
CA ASP A 102 -39.79 17.76 -44.16
C ASP A 102 -41.32 17.64 -43.97
N ASP A 103 -42.00 18.58 -44.65
CA ASP A 103 -43.44 18.78 -44.91
C ASP A 103 -44.39 19.14 -43.75
#